data_AF-A0A920JMC1-F1
#
_entry.id   AF-A0A920JMC1-F1
#
_cell.length_a   1.000
_cell.length_b   1.000
_cell.length_c   1.000
_cell.angle_alpha   90.00
_cell.angle_beta   90.00
_cell.angle_gamma   90.00
#
_symmetry.space_group_name_H-M   'P 1'
#
loop_
_entity.id
_entity.type
_entity.pdbx_description
1 polymer ?
#
loop_
_entity_poly.entity_id
_entity_poly.type
_entity_poly.pdbx_seq_one_letter_code
_entity_poly.pdbx_strand_id
1 'polypeptide(L)' 'MIENIAQLVRDKKISGISNLRDESDREGMRLVIELKRGEQHQVVLSSLYKHTNAQISYSVNMVCLVQGNQRL' A
#
# COMPACT_ATOMS: atom_id res chain seq x y z
N MET A 1 4.77 5.11 5.19
CA MET A 1 3.87 4.59 4.13
C MET A 1 3.15 5.73 3.40
N ILE A 2 2.47 6.61 4.12
CA ILE A 2 1.81 7.81 3.56
C ILE A 2 2.81 8.73 2.83
N GLU A 3 3.97 9.01 3.44
CA GLU A 3 5.03 9.81 2.81
C GLU A 3 5.53 9.21 1.49
N ASN A 4 5.61 7.88 1.38
CA ASN A 4 5.99 7.20 0.15
C ASN A 4 4.94 7.43 -0.94
N ILE A 5 3.65 7.39 -0.61
CA ILE A 5 2.56 7.68 -1.56
C ILE A 5 2.66 9.13 -2.01
N ALA A 6 2.84 10.07 -1.09
CA ALA A 6 3.02 11.48 -1.43
C ALA A 6 4.22 11.72 -2.35
N GLN A 7 5.33 11.00 -2.14
CA GLN A 7 6.50 11.06 -3.02
C GLN A 7 6.20 10.49 -4.40
N LEU A 8 5.55 9.33 -4.50
CA LEU A 8 5.20 8.70 -5.77
C LEU A 8 4.23 9.56 -6.61
N VAL A 9 3.35 10.32 -5.96
CA VAL A 9 2.47 11.30 -6.61
C VAL A 9 3.27 12.50 -7.11
N ARG A 10 4.20 13.03 -6.32
CA ARG A 10 5.11 14.12 -6.73
C ARG A 10 5.98 13.74 -7.92
N ASP A 11 6.52 12.52 -7.91
CA ASP A 11 7.35 11.97 -8.98
C ASP A 11 6.53 11.54 -10.21
N LYS A 12 5.20 11.77 -10.21
CA LYS A 12 4.25 11.37 -11.25
C LYS A 12 4.25 9.88 -11.59
N LYS A 13 4.76 9.03 -10.70
CA LYS A 13 4.65 7.57 -10.82
C LYS A 13 3.22 7.09 -10.59
N ILE A 14 2.47 7.80 -9.75
CA ILE A 14 1.03 7.60 -9.56
C ILE A 14 0.33 8.89 -9.98
N SER A 15 -0.49 8.82 -11.04
CA SER A 15 -1.29 9.92 -11.56
C SER A 15 -2.75 9.85 -11.07
N GLY A 16 -3.51 10.89 -11.34
CA GLY A 16 -4.95 10.92 -11.03
C GLY A 16 -5.31 11.22 -9.58
N ILE A 17 -4.33 11.39 -8.68
CA ILE A 17 -4.55 11.84 -7.30
C ILE A 17 -4.51 13.37 -7.27
N SER A 18 -5.55 13.99 -6.70
CA SER A 18 -5.65 15.44 -6.50
C SER A 18 -5.16 15.85 -5.12
N ASN A 19 -5.47 15.05 -4.09
CA ASN A 19 -5.11 15.35 -2.71
C ASN A 19 -5.00 14.06 -1.89
N LEU A 20 -4.24 14.12 -0.79
CA LEU A 20 -4.06 13.02 0.15
C LEU A 20 -4.14 13.57 1.57
N ARG A 21 -5.01 13.01 2.41
CA ARG A 21 -5.27 13.45 3.79
C ARG A 21 -5.19 12.29 4.75
N ASP A 22 -4.47 12.48 5.85
CA ASP A 22 -4.43 11.56 6.98
C ASP A 22 -5.46 12.03 8.02
N GLU A 23 -6.48 11.20 8.24
CA GLU A 23 -7.55 11.42 9.22
C GLU A 23 -7.49 10.37 10.34
N SER A 24 -6.30 9.84 10.60
CA SER A 24 -6.08 8.87 11.67
C SER A 24 -6.33 9.49 13.04
N ASP A 25 -7.05 8.76 13.88
CA ASP A 25 -7.36 9.13 15.26
C ASP A 25 -6.92 8.02 16.23
N ARG A 26 -7.40 8.08 17.49
CA ARG A 26 -7.09 7.07 18.50
C ARG A 26 -7.82 5.75 18.28
N GLU A 27 -8.88 5.73 17.49
CA GLU A 27 -9.69 4.53 17.22
C GLU A 27 -9.21 3.79 15.96
N GLY A 28 -8.48 4.47 15.07
CA GLY A 28 -7.84 3.80 13.96
C GLY A 28 -7.12 4.70 12.96
N MET A 29 -6.45 4.04 12.02
CA MET A 29 -5.78 4.70 10.92
C MET A 29 -6.74 4.91 9.75
N ARG A 30 -6.90 6.16 9.28
CA ARG A 30 -7.76 6.48 8.13
C ARG A 30 -7.02 7.37 7.14
N LEU A 31 -6.81 6.85 5.92
CA LEU A 31 -6.21 7.59 4.82
C LEU A 31 -7.28 7.92 3.78
N VAL A 32 -7.43 9.20 3.43
CA VAL A 32 -8.35 9.67 2.39
C VAL A 32 -7.54 10.13 1.17
N ILE A 33 -7.86 9.56 0.01
CA ILE A 33 -7.25 9.91 -1.28
C ILE A 33 -8.33 10.50 -2.17
N GLU A 34 -8.16 11.76 -2.56
CA GLU A 34 -9.04 12.41 -3.51
C GLU A 34 -8.51 12.24 -4.92
N LEU A 35 -9.41 11.92 -5.85
CA LEU A 35 -9.08 11.75 -7.25
C LEU A 35 -9.34 13.04 -8.03
N LYS A 36 -8.63 13.20 -9.14
CA LYS A 36 -8.95 14.24 -10.13
C LYS A 36 -10.25 13.89 -10.85
N ARG A 37 -10.96 14.92 -11.30
CA ARG A 37 -12.22 14.76 -12.02
C ARG A 37 -11.99 14.00 -13.33
N GLY A 38 -12.76 12.93 -13.56
CA GLY A 38 -12.65 12.09 -14.76
C GLY A 38 -11.70 10.90 -14.64
N GLU A 39 -10.98 10.76 -13.52
CA GLU A 39 -10.12 9.61 -13.27
C GLU A 39 -10.93 8.39 -12.82
N GLN A 40 -10.57 7.22 -13.33
CA GLN A 40 -11.16 5.97 -12.88
C GLN A 40 -10.47 5.47 -11.61
N HIS A 41 -11.24 5.36 -10.52
CA HIS A 41 -10.75 4.92 -9.22
C HIS A 41 -10.06 3.54 -9.26
N GLN A 42 -10.52 2.61 -10.10
CA GLN A 42 -9.89 1.29 -10.23
C GLN A 42 -8.46 1.34 -10.76
N VAL A 43 -8.17 2.26 -11.70
CA VAL A 43 -6.84 2.42 -12.29
C VAL A 43 -5.87 2.99 -11.26
N VAL A 44 -6.32 3.97 -10.48
CA VAL A 44 -5.51 4.57 -9.41
C VAL A 44 -5.28 3.55 -8.29
N LEU A 45 -6.29 2.76 -7.91
CA LEU A 45 -6.17 1.72 -6.90
C LEU A 45 -5.18 0.62 -7.32
N SER A 46 -5.26 0.17 -8.57
CA SER A 46 -4.31 -0.80 -9.14
C SER A 46 -2.87 -0.26 -9.11
N SER A 47 -2.70 1.01 -9.45
CA SER A 47 -1.39 1.68 -9.40
C SER A 47 -0.85 1.78 -7.96
N LEU A 48 -1.71 2.08 -6.98
CA LEU A 48 -1.35 2.09 -5.56
C LEU A 48 -0.89 0.70 -5.10
N TYR A 49 -1.59 -0.38 -5.45
CA TYR A 49 -1.15 -1.73 -5.09
C TYR A 49 0.18 -2.12 -5.73
N LYS A 50 0.44 -1.67 -6.96
CA LYS A 50 1.68 -2.00 -7.67
C LYS A 50 2.90 -1.23 -7.15
N HIS A 51 2.71 0.01 -6.72
CA HIS A 51 3.82 0.92 -6.41
C HIS A 51 4.00 1.19 -4.91
N THR A 52 3.10 0.71 -4.07
CA THR A 52 3.15 0.93 -2.62
C THR A 52 3.07 -0.41 -1.90
N ASN A 53 3.52 -0.42 -0.65
CA ASN A 53 3.38 -1.58 0.23
C ASN A 53 1.94 -1.77 0.75
N ALA A 54 0.92 -1.24 0.06
CA ALA A 54 -0.48 -1.52 0.36
C ALA A 54 -0.84 -2.99 0.07
N GLN A 55 -0.11 -3.60 -0.86
CA GLN A 55 -0.16 -5.03 -1.11
C GLN A 55 1.26 -5.60 -0.92
N ILE A 56 1.44 -6.42 0.11
CA ILE A 56 2.71 -7.10 0.37
C ILE A 56 2.47 -8.60 0.22
N SER A 57 3.25 -9.24 -0.65
CA SER A 57 3.31 -10.70 -0.69
C SER A 57 4.26 -11.17 0.40
N TYR A 58 3.77 -12.02 1.30
CA TYR A 58 4.60 -12.69 2.28
C TYR A 58 4.82 -14.14 1.85
N SER A 59 6.06 -14.49 1.53
CA SER A 59 6.43 -15.87 1.26
C SER A 59 6.56 -16.62 2.57
N VAL A 60 5.55 -17.42 2.89
CA VAL A 60 5.56 -18.26 4.09
C VAL A 60 6.57 -19.39 3.90
N ASN A 61 7.58 -19.46 4.77
CA ASN A 61 8.46 -20.60 4.89
C ASN A 61 8.19 -21.28 6.24
N MET A 62 7.48 -22.39 6.21
CA MET A 62 7.03 -23.09 7.42
C MET A 62 8.09 -24.10 7.86
N VAL A 63 9.16 -23.62 8.49
CA VAL A 63 10.21 -24.48 9.05
C VAL A 63 9.84 -24.92 10.46
N CYS A 64 10.08 -26.19 10.78
CA CYS A 64 9.95 -26.72 12.13
C CYS A 64 11.12 -27.63 12.52
N LEU A 65 11.31 -27.82 13.83
CA LEU A 65 12.22 -28.84 14.37
C LEU A 65 11.43 -30.13 14.60
N VAL A 66 11.83 -31.21 13.94
CA VAL A 66 11.28 -32.56 14.15
C VAL A 66 12.40 -33.43 14.70
N GLN A 67 12.28 -33.83 15.97
CA GLN A 67 13.27 -34.67 16.68
C GLN A 67 14.70 -34.08 16.63
N GLY A 68 14.84 -32.76 16.81
CA GLY A 68 16.13 -32.07 16.85
C GLY A 68 16.72 -31.70 15.49
N ASN A 69 16.10 -32.12 14.38
CA ASN A 69 16.54 -31.76 13.03
C ASN A 69 15.57 -30.76 12.38
N GLN A 70 16.11 -29.79 11.66
CA GLN A 70 15.32 -28.83 10.89
C GLN A 70 14.63 -29.53 9.71
N ARG A 71 13.32 -29.33 9.55
CA ARG A 71 12.54 -29.76 8.39
C ARG A 71 11.82 -28.57 7.76
N LEU A 72 11.82 -28.57 6.42
CA LEU A 72 11.05 -27.67 5.56
C LEU A 72 9.65 -28.23 5.33
#